data_AF-A0A976LJH3-F1
#
_entry.id   AF-A0A976LJH3-F1
#
_cell.length_a   1.000
_cell.length_b   1.000
_cell.length_c   1.000
_cell.angle_alpha   90.00
_cell.angle_beta   90.00
_cell.angle_gamma   90.00
#
_symmetry.space_group_name_H-M   'P 1'
#
loop_
_entity.id
_entity.type
_entity.pdbx_description
1 polymer ?
#
loop_
_entity_poly.entity_id
_entity_poly.type
_entity_poly.pdbx_seq_one_letter_code
_entity_poly.pdbx_strand_id
1 'polypeptide(L)'
;MSAGQLEKEPFFRYYKARCPPVYPRNKNFVKIKTLHFASLLVGSLFLGMSLVQAIFYNYPNFYTSFSFGSWLVLDWLDWRLNKSSILAYFFNHRHRDAFVALFFIATVFCFLVDYVYGVRLAKMWTWTDYGTIGYVRMYLFMNLSYILGMYELFRVVRSLLSRTISTAHIIHLRIAEKNKHLIFEIMIALGVIFFLMPLYALLAGTDKYVEYIMIFPFTAMILVSDGLNGLLGGPSFFLEMIRVNKLQMSAIVLTVAIAAGVTETINIFGGEWRYLRMPFPGLNVGGIPAAVFIGWIPLIIGVIAVVNFIRHADLVWDNRRKIEKNS
;
A
#
# COMPACT_ATOMS: atom_id res chain seq x y z
N MET A 1 -3.20 28.19 -16.02
CA MET A 1 -1.86 28.28 -15.38
C MET A 1 -0.88 27.45 -16.19
N SER A 2 0.21 28.05 -16.67
CA SER A 2 1.22 27.35 -17.47
C SER A 2 2.07 26.44 -16.57
N ALA A 3 2.51 25.30 -17.10
CA ALA A 3 3.30 24.31 -16.36
C ALA A 3 4.59 24.87 -15.70
N GLY A 4 5.06 26.05 -16.13
CA GLY A 4 6.21 26.74 -15.55
C GLY A 4 5.95 27.53 -14.27
N GLN A 5 4.70 27.78 -13.86
CA GLN A 5 4.40 28.51 -12.62
C GLN A 5 4.37 27.60 -11.38
N LEU A 6 4.05 26.32 -11.53
CA LEU A 6 4.13 25.31 -10.44
C LEU A 6 5.58 24.99 -10.02
N GLU A 7 6.57 25.23 -10.89
CA GLU A 7 7.98 24.95 -10.60
C GLU A 7 8.66 25.93 -9.64
N LYS A 8 8.01 27.06 -9.34
CA LYS A 8 8.56 28.10 -8.45
C LYS A 8 8.05 28.01 -7.02
N GLU A 9 7.12 27.11 -6.70
CA GLU A 9 6.67 26.93 -5.32
C GLU A 9 7.74 26.19 -4.46
N PRO A 10 8.04 26.68 -3.24
CA PRO A 10 8.96 26.02 -2.31
C PRO A 10 8.61 24.55 -2.04
N PHE A 11 7.31 24.23 -2.09
CA PHE A 11 6.78 22.87 -1.91
C PHE A 11 7.17 21.93 -3.06
N PHE A 12 7.14 22.40 -4.32
CA PHE A 12 7.56 21.62 -5.48
C PHE A 12 9.08 21.39 -5.51
N ARG A 13 9.89 22.36 -5.04
CA ARG A 13 11.33 22.14 -4.82
C ARG A 13 11.59 21.11 -3.73
N TYR A 14 10.77 21.06 -2.67
CA TYR A 14 10.93 20.11 -1.58
C TYR A 14 10.65 18.66 -2.00
N TYR A 15 9.65 18.43 -2.88
CA TYR A 15 9.30 17.09 -3.37
C TYR A 15 10.10 16.64 -4.60
N LYS A 16 10.41 17.53 -5.55
CA LYS A 16 11.25 17.21 -6.74
C LYS A 16 12.69 16.86 -6.34
N ALA A 17 13.15 17.36 -5.19
CA ALA A 17 14.44 17.00 -4.59
C ALA A 17 14.44 15.67 -3.82
N ARG A 18 13.27 15.13 -3.43
CA ARG A 18 13.16 13.89 -2.60
C ARG A 18 12.50 12.70 -3.30
N CYS A 19 11.86 12.93 -4.44
CA CYS A 19 11.46 11.89 -5.39
C CYS A 19 11.88 12.38 -6.78
N PRO A 20 13.15 12.20 -7.18
CA PRO A 20 13.58 12.60 -8.51
C PRO A 20 12.70 11.87 -9.53
N PRO A 21 12.37 12.50 -10.68
CA PRO A 21 11.76 11.78 -11.77
C PRO A 21 12.64 10.55 -12.07
N VAL A 22 12.02 9.36 -12.00
CA VAL A 22 12.69 8.06 -12.18
C VAL A 22 13.39 7.95 -13.54
N TYR A 23 13.06 8.84 -14.47
CA TYR A 23 13.61 8.85 -15.81
C TYR A 23 14.65 9.97 -15.97
N PRO A 24 15.97 9.63 -15.98
CA PRO A 24 16.93 10.51 -16.62
C PRO A 24 16.49 10.71 -18.08
N ARG A 25 16.55 11.95 -18.57
CA ARG A 25 16.35 12.30 -19.97
C ARG A 25 17.40 11.60 -20.85
N ASN A 26 17.26 10.31 -21.19
CA ASN A 26 17.90 9.72 -22.37
C ASN A 26 17.49 8.27 -22.70
N LYS A 27 17.52 7.95 -24.00
CA LYS A 27 17.49 6.66 -24.75
C LYS A 27 16.51 5.51 -24.37
N ASN A 28 16.06 5.38 -23.13
CA ASN A 28 15.16 4.29 -22.70
C ASN A 28 13.67 4.65 -22.75
N PHE A 29 13.30 5.88 -23.14
CA PHE A 29 11.92 6.35 -23.14
C PHE A 29 10.97 5.48 -23.98
N VAL A 30 11.44 4.96 -25.13
CA VAL A 30 10.66 4.05 -25.98
C VAL A 30 10.41 2.71 -25.26
N LYS A 31 11.43 2.11 -24.64
CA LYS A 31 11.31 0.85 -23.88
C LYS A 31 10.35 0.98 -22.69
N ILE A 32 10.42 2.11 -21.98
CA ILE A 32 9.53 2.45 -20.87
C ILE A 32 8.09 2.59 -21.35
N LYS A 33 7.86 3.29 -22.46
CA LYS A 33 6.53 3.42 -23.05
C LYS A 33 5.97 2.05 -23.42
N THR A 34 6.75 1.20 -24.09
CA THR A 34 6.33 -0.16 -24.46
C THR A 34 5.97 -1.00 -23.24
N LEU A 35 6.74 -0.92 -22.15
CA LEU A 35 6.42 -1.61 -20.88
C LEU A 35 5.02 -1.24 -20.38
N HIS A 36 4.72 0.05 -20.23
CA HIS A 36 3.42 0.47 -19.69
C HIS A 36 2.24 0.11 -20.62
N PHE A 37 2.42 0.14 -21.94
CA PHE A 37 1.38 -0.32 -22.86
C PHE A 37 1.17 -1.85 -22.79
N ALA A 38 2.25 -2.62 -22.62
CA ALA A 38 2.14 -4.05 -22.38
C ALA A 38 1.45 -4.33 -21.03
N SER A 39 1.80 -3.59 -19.97
CA SER A 39 1.11 -3.63 -18.67
C SER A 39 -0.38 -3.39 -18.85
N LEU A 40 -0.79 -2.33 -19.58
CA LEU A 40 -2.20 -2.04 -19.80
C LEU A 40 -2.93 -3.19 -20.52
N LEU A 41 -2.33 -3.74 -21.58
CA LEU A 41 -2.96 -4.81 -22.37
C LEU A 41 -3.14 -6.07 -21.51
N VAL A 42 -2.06 -6.53 -20.88
CA VAL A 42 -2.07 -7.71 -20.01
C VAL A 42 -3.00 -7.48 -18.83
N GLY A 43 -2.89 -6.33 -18.17
CA GLY A 43 -3.72 -5.93 -17.04
C GLY A 43 -5.20 -5.93 -17.37
N SER A 44 -5.58 -5.37 -18.52
CA SER A 44 -6.98 -5.34 -18.97
C SER A 44 -7.53 -6.73 -19.26
N LEU A 45 -6.72 -7.64 -19.80
CA LEU A 45 -7.11 -9.04 -20.02
C LEU A 45 -7.37 -9.76 -18.70
N PHE A 46 -6.44 -9.68 -17.74
CA PHE A 46 -6.61 -10.30 -16.41
C PHE A 46 -7.77 -9.69 -15.64
N LEU A 47 -7.91 -8.36 -15.66
CA LEU A 47 -9.00 -7.66 -15.00
C LEU A 47 -10.35 -8.05 -15.61
N GLY A 48 -10.47 -8.01 -16.95
CA GLY A 48 -11.69 -8.40 -17.65
C GLY A 48 -12.10 -9.85 -17.35
N MET A 49 -11.16 -10.80 -17.42
CA MET A 49 -11.43 -12.19 -17.07
C MET A 49 -11.84 -12.35 -15.60
N SER A 50 -11.19 -11.66 -14.66
CA SER A 50 -11.54 -11.73 -13.24
C SER A 50 -12.95 -11.22 -12.95
N LEU A 51 -13.35 -10.11 -13.60
CA LEU A 51 -14.69 -9.56 -13.48
C LEU A 51 -15.72 -10.51 -14.05
N VAL A 52 -15.41 -11.15 -15.19
CA VAL A 52 -16.30 -12.14 -15.80
C VAL A 52 -16.48 -13.37 -14.89
N GLN A 53 -15.39 -13.88 -14.33
CA GLN A 53 -15.40 -15.00 -13.38
C GLN A 53 -16.23 -14.67 -12.13
N ALA A 54 -16.03 -13.49 -11.54
CA ALA A 54 -16.75 -13.09 -10.33
C ALA A 54 -18.23 -12.80 -10.59
N ILE A 55 -18.54 -11.94 -11.57
CA ILE A 55 -19.89 -11.37 -11.74
C ILE A 55 -20.81 -12.30 -12.54
N PHE A 56 -20.31 -12.93 -13.61
CA PHE A 56 -21.16 -13.77 -14.47
C PHE A 56 -21.13 -15.24 -14.07
N TYR A 57 -20.01 -15.73 -13.54
CA TYR A 57 -19.84 -17.14 -13.18
C TYR A 57 -19.86 -17.42 -11.67
N ASN A 58 -19.92 -16.39 -10.82
CA ASN A 58 -19.88 -16.51 -9.34
C ASN A 58 -18.74 -17.43 -8.86
N TYR A 59 -17.56 -17.30 -9.47
CA TYR A 59 -16.44 -18.22 -9.27
C TYR A 59 -15.46 -17.73 -8.19
N PRO A 60 -15.18 -18.51 -7.12
CA PRO A 60 -14.44 -18.08 -5.93
C PRO A 60 -12.91 -17.99 -6.07
N ASN A 61 -12.39 -17.64 -7.25
CA ASN A 61 -10.94 -17.54 -7.51
C ASN A 61 -10.60 -16.37 -8.47
N PHE A 62 -11.28 -15.23 -8.31
CA PHE A 62 -11.12 -14.07 -9.18
C PHE A 62 -10.02 -13.11 -8.69
N TYR A 63 -9.77 -13.06 -7.38
CA TYR A 63 -9.14 -11.95 -6.68
C TYR A 63 -7.64 -11.84 -6.96
N THR A 64 -6.95 -12.97 -7.19
CA THR A 64 -5.56 -12.92 -7.65
C THR A 64 -5.46 -12.25 -9.03
N SER A 65 -6.27 -12.69 -10.00
CA SER A 65 -6.31 -12.13 -11.35
C SER A 65 -6.78 -10.67 -11.33
N PHE A 66 -7.75 -10.36 -10.48
CA PHE A 66 -8.23 -9.00 -10.25
C PHE A 66 -7.15 -8.09 -9.69
N SER A 67 -6.44 -8.53 -8.64
CA SER A 67 -5.37 -7.74 -7.99
C SER A 67 -4.21 -7.49 -8.94
N PHE A 68 -3.77 -8.52 -9.68
CA PHE A 68 -2.72 -8.40 -10.69
C PHE A 68 -3.14 -7.51 -11.87
N GLY A 69 -4.35 -7.75 -12.40
CA GLY A 69 -4.90 -6.97 -13.51
C GLY A 69 -5.06 -5.50 -13.15
N SER A 70 -5.63 -5.22 -11.98
CA SER A 70 -5.81 -3.86 -11.45
C SER A 70 -4.47 -3.14 -11.28
N TRP A 71 -3.48 -3.81 -10.70
CA TRP A 71 -2.13 -3.23 -10.56
C TRP A 71 -1.56 -2.80 -11.91
N LEU A 72 -1.56 -3.67 -12.93
CA LEU A 72 -0.98 -3.34 -14.23
C LEU A 72 -1.74 -2.22 -14.99
N VAL A 73 -3.07 -2.13 -14.81
CA VAL A 73 -3.85 -1.01 -15.35
C VAL A 73 -3.52 0.30 -14.61
N LEU A 74 -3.38 0.23 -13.28
CA LEU A 74 -3.00 1.37 -12.45
C LEU A 74 -1.57 1.85 -12.74
N ASP A 75 -0.64 0.96 -13.09
CA ASP A 75 0.72 1.30 -13.53
C ASP A 75 0.69 2.23 -14.73
N TRP A 76 -0.10 1.85 -15.74
CA TRP A 76 -0.26 2.68 -16.94
C TRP A 76 -0.92 4.03 -16.61
N LEU A 77 -1.95 4.05 -15.76
CA LEU A 77 -2.62 5.28 -15.35
C LEU A 77 -1.68 6.22 -14.57
N ASP A 78 -0.93 5.69 -13.60
CA ASP A 78 0.06 6.42 -12.82
C ASP A 78 1.17 6.98 -13.73
N TRP A 79 1.70 6.16 -14.65
CA TRP A 79 2.66 6.63 -15.64
C TRP A 79 2.10 7.73 -16.55
N ARG A 80 0.84 7.61 -17.01
CA ARG A 80 0.21 8.61 -17.86
C ARG A 80 0.08 9.96 -17.14
N LEU A 81 -0.35 9.94 -15.89
CA LEU A 81 -0.61 11.12 -15.07
C LEU A 81 0.66 11.74 -14.49
N ASN A 82 1.54 10.92 -13.92
CA ASN A 82 2.70 11.36 -13.12
C ASN A 82 4.05 11.15 -13.81
N LYS A 83 4.08 10.62 -15.05
CA LYS A 83 5.30 10.29 -15.81
C LYS A 83 6.28 9.41 -15.03
N SER A 84 5.78 8.61 -14.12
CA SER A 84 6.51 7.67 -13.26
C SER A 84 5.52 6.68 -12.67
N SER A 85 5.96 5.45 -12.41
CA SER A 85 5.16 4.43 -11.73
C SER A 85 6.05 3.59 -10.81
N ILE A 86 5.45 2.80 -9.91
CA ILE A 86 6.24 1.96 -9.01
C ILE A 86 6.83 0.76 -9.74
N LEU A 87 6.11 0.23 -10.74
CA LEU A 87 6.61 -0.84 -11.59
C LEU A 87 7.91 -0.42 -12.29
N ALA A 88 7.93 0.75 -12.93
CA ALA A 88 9.12 1.20 -13.63
C ALA A 88 10.30 1.52 -12.69
N TYR A 89 10.02 1.91 -11.45
CA TYR A 89 11.06 2.08 -10.42
C TYR A 89 11.73 0.74 -10.12
N PHE A 90 10.95 -0.28 -9.78
CA PHE A 90 11.46 -1.59 -9.36
C PHE A 90 12.09 -2.40 -10.50
N PHE A 91 11.61 -2.24 -11.72
CA PHE A 91 12.18 -2.90 -12.90
C PHE A 91 13.36 -2.15 -13.53
N ASN A 92 13.81 -1.05 -12.92
CA ASN A 92 15.11 -0.48 -13.23
C ASN A 92 16.20 -1.38 -12.62
N HIS A 93 17.19 -1.79 -13.42
CA HIS A 93 18.29 -2.67 -12.99
C HIS A 93 18.96 -2.25 -11.68
N ARG A 94 18.99 -0.95 -11.39
CA ARG A 94 19.60 -0.40 -10.18
C ARG A 94 18.80 -0.65 -8.90
N HIS A 95 17.49 -0.84 -9.00
CA HIS A 95 16.55 -0.89 -7.88
C HIS A 95 15.84 -2.25 -7.76
N ARG A 96 16.33 -3.27 -8.48
CA ARG A 96 15.77 -4.64 -8.46
C ARG A 96 15.84 -5.26 -7.06
N ASP A 97 16.90 -5.00 -6.31
CA ASP A 97 17.07 -5.56 -4.96
C ASP A 97 16.01 -5.01 -4.00
N ALA A 98 15.58 -3.76 -4.19
CA ALA A 98 14.49 -3.16 -3.42
C ALA A 98 13.14 -3.84 -3.70
N PHE A 99 12.91 -4.28 -4.94
CA PHE A 99 11.72 -5.09 -5.26
C PHE A 99 11.76 -6.45 -4.57
N VAL A 100 12.91 -7.10 -4.54
CA VAL A 100 13.09 -8.38 -3.84
C VAL A 100 12.84 -8.21 -2.33
N ALA A 101 13.38 -7.15 -1.72
CA ALA A 101 13.12 -6.83 -0.33
C ALA A 101 11.61 -6.57 -0.07
N LEU A 102 10.96 -5.78 -0.93
CA LEU A 102 9.52 -5.54 -0.84
C LEU A 102 8.73 -6.85 -0.93
N PHE A 103 9.07 -7.72 -1.89
CA PHE A 103 8.43 -9.02 -2.08
C PHE A 103 8.51 -9.88 -0.82
N PHE A 104 9.69 -10.05 -0.25
CA PHE A 104 9.85 -10.86 0.97
C PHE A 104 9.09 -10.26 2.16
N ILE A 105 9.19 -8.95 2.38
CA ILE A 105 8.49 -8.28 3.48
C ILE A 105 6.98 -8.40 3.31
N ALA A 106 6.46 -8.16 2.09
CA ALA A 106 5.06 -8.30 1.75
C ALA A 106 4.55 -9.73 2.01
N THR A 107 5.23 -10.75 1.47
CA THR A 107 4.83 -12.15 1.63
C THR A 107 4.81 -12.57 3.10
N VAL A 108 5.88 -12.28 3.85
CA VAL A 108 5.97 -12.67 5.27
C VAL A 108 4.91 -11.95 6.09
N PHE A 109 4.76 -10.64 5.91
CA PHE A 109 3.81 -9.85 6.66
C PHE A 109 2.37 -10.29 6.36
N CYS A 110 2.01 -10.43 5.08
CA CYS A 110 0.68 -10.88 4.72
C CYS A 110 0.42 -12.30 5.20
N PHE A 111 1.37 -13.23 5.13
CA PHE A 111 1.20 -14.56 5.70
C PHE A 111 0.93 -14.50 7.22
N LEU A 112 1.69 -13.72 7.98
CA LEU A 112 1.50 -13.60 9.42
C LEU A 112 0.14 -12.94 9.76
N VAL A 113 -0.19 -11.82 9.12
CA VAL A 113 -1.39 -11.07 9.47
C VAL A 113 -2.66 -11.72 8.93
N ASP A 114 -2.65 -12.20 7.69
CA ASP A 114 -3.80 -12.84 7.07
C ASP A 114 -3.97 -14.27 7.57
N TYR A 115 -2.97 -15.14 7.38
CA TYR A 115 -3.11 -16.56 7.73
C TYR A 115 -3.08 -16.79 9.24
N VAL A 116 -2.00 -16.38 9.90
CA VAL A 116 -1.75 -16.75 11.29
C VAL A 116 -2.71 -15.99 12.21
N TYR A 117 -2.81 -14.68 12.05
CA TYR A 117 -3.65 -13.86 12.91
C TYR A 117 -5.12 -13.85 12.47
N GLY A 118 -5.42 -13.56 11.20
CA GLY A 118 -6.80 -13.42 10.70
C GLY A 118 -7.56 -14.74 10.62
N VAL A 119 -7.01 -15.72 9.92
CA VAL A 119 -7.68 -17.01 9.66
C VAL A 119 -7.53 -17.97 10.84
N ARG A 120 -6.30 -18.20 11.34
CA ARG A 120 -6.03 -19.25 12.34
C ARG A 120 -6.38 -18.82 13.77
N LEU A 121 -5.90 -17.67 14.20
CA LEU A 121 -6.11 -17.18 15.57
C LEU A 121 -7.50 -16.57 15.74
N ALA A 122 -7.84 -15.54 14.97
CA ALA A 122 -9.06 -14.78 15.16
C ALA A 122 -10.29 -15.35 14.46
N LYS A 123 -10.08 -16.21 13.44
CA LYS A 123 -11.13 -16.81 12.62
C LYS A 123 -12.09 -15.75 12.07
N MET A 124 -11.56 -14.57 11.74
CA MET A 124 -12.38 -13.44 11.28
C MET A 124 -12.89 -13.67 9.86
N TRP A 125 -12.12 -14.35 9.03
CA TRP A 125 -12.49 -14.75 7.68
C TRP A 125 -11.89 -16.10 7.29
N THR A 126 -12.41 -16.67 6.20
CA THR A 126 -11.86 -17.85 5.54
C THR A 126 -11.87 -17.66 4.03
N TRP A 127 -10.93 -18.32 3.36
CA TRP A 127 -10.86 -18.40 1.91
C TRP A 127 -11.69 -19.60 1.43
N THR A 128 -12.56 -19.40 0.44
CA THR A 128 -13.48 -20.43 -0.09
C THR A 128 -12.76 -21.27 -1.14
N ASP A 129 -12.78 -22.60 -1.01
CA ASP A 129 -12.21 -23.55 -1.99
C ASP A 129 -10.68 -23.42 -2.22
N TYR A 130 -9.95 -22.93 -1.22
CA TYR A 130 -8.49 -22.81 -1.28
C TYR A 130 -7.77 -24.11 -0.84
N GLY A 131 -7.19 -24.82 -1.81
CA GLY A 131 -6.17 -25.85 -1.57
C GLY A 131 -4.76 -25.26 -1.40
N THR A 132 -3.75 -26.11 -1.16
CA THR A 132 -2.35 -25.69 -0.93
C THR A 132 -1.80 -24.77 -2.03
N ILE A 133 -2.10 -25.07 -3.30
CA ILE A 133 -1.67 -24.23 -4.45
C ILE A 133 -2.34 -22.85 -4.42
N GLY A 134 -3.59 -22.77 -3.96
CA GLY A 134 -4.30 -21.49 -3.77
C GLY A 134 -3.57 -20.59 -2.76
N TYR A 135 -3.11 -21.16 -1.64
CA TYR A 135 -2.35 -20.41 -0.65
C TYR A 135 -1.02 -19.87 -1.19
N VAL A 136 -0.29 -20.66 -1.98
CA VAL A 136 0.96 -20.21 -2.64
C VAL A 136 0.67 -19.04 -3.59
N ARG A 137 -0.38 -19.15 -4.42
CA ARG A 137 -0.80 -18.08 -5.34
C ARG A 137 -1.12 -16.79 -4.59
N MET A 138 -1.87 -16.91 -3.49
CA MET A 138 -2.30 -15.79 -2.66
C MET A 138 -1.13 -15.08 -1.99
N TYR A 139 -0.27 -15.83 -1.31
CA TYR A 139 0.80 -15.23 -0.50
C TYR A 139 1.98 -14.71 -1.33
N LEU A 140 2.25 -15.30 -2.50
CA LEU A 140 3.35 -14.86 -3.36
C LEU A 140 2.93 -13.79 -4.37
N PHE A 141 1.82 -13.99 -5.10
CA PHE A 141 1.49 -13.16 -6.25
C PHE A 141 0.43 -12.11 -5.95
N MET A 142 -0.65 -12.50 -5.28
CA MET A 142 -1.77 -11.60 -5.00
C MET A 142 -1.35 -10.46 -4.07
N ASN A 143 -0.66 -10.75 -2.97
CA ASN A 143 -0.29 -9.73 -1.97
C ASN A 143 0.63 -8.67 -2.53
N LEU A 144 1.67 -9.05 -3.27
CA LEU A 144 2.55 -8.07 -3.92
C LEU A 144 1.77 -7.21 -4.91
N SER A 145 0.93 -7.84 -5.75
CA SER A 145 0.10 -7.12 -6.72
C SER A 145 -0.86 -6.16 -6.05
N TYR A 146 -1.49 -6.58 -4.95
CA TYR A 146 -2.38 -5.77 -4.15
C TYR A 146 -1.64 -4.57 -3.54
N ILE A 147 -0.49 -4.78 -2.89
CA ILE A 147 0.32 -3.70 -2.28
C ILE A 147 0.73 -2.68 -3.34
N LEU A 148 1.24 -3.13 -4.49
CA LEU A 148 1.67 -2.24 -5.56
C LEU A 148 0.50 -1.52 -6.23
N GLY A 149 -0.61 -2.23 -6.46
CA GLY A 149 -1.84 -1.67 -7.00
C GLY A 149 -2.45 -0.60 -6.09
N MET A 150 -2.55 -0.85 -4.78
CA MET A 150 -3.06 0.13 -3.83
C MET A 150 -2.16 1.37 -3.72
N TYR A 151 -0.84 1.18 -3.80
CA TYR A 151 0.09 2.30 -3.86
C TYR A 151 -0.11 3.17 -5.11
N GLU A 152 -0.27 2.55 -6.29
CA GLU A 152 -0.52 3.28 -7.54
C GLU A 152 -1.90 3.93 -7.57
N LEU A 153 -2.94 3.27 -7.05
CA LEU A 153 -4.27 3.87 -6.88
C LEU A 153 -4.19 5.15 -6.06
N PHE A 154 -3.47 5.11 -4.93
CA PHE A 154 -3.24 6.29 -4.10
C PHE A 154 -2.56 7.44 -4.88
N ARG A 155 -1.53 7.13 -5.69
CA ARG A 155 -0.83 8.13 -6.51
C ARG A 155 -1.71 8.71 -7.61
N VAL A 156 -2.50 7.88 -8.28
CA VAL A 156 -3.47 8.29 -9.30
C VAL A 156 -4.50 9.22 -8.68
N VAL A 157 -5.14 8.81 -7.58
CA VAL A 157 -6.14 9.60 -6.85
C VAL A 157 -5.56 10.93 -6.39
N ARG A 158 -4.38 10.94 -5.76
CA ARG A 158 -3.70 12.16 -5.31
C ARG A 158 -3.41 13.11 -6.48
N SER A 159 -2.96 12.58 -7.62
CA SER A 159 -2.68 13.37 -8.82
C SER A 159 -3.94 14.02 -9.40
N LEU A 160 -5.05 13.28 -9.42
CA LEU A 160 -6.34 13.82 -9.85
C LEU A 160 -6.85 14.91 -8.90
N LEU A 161 -6.80 14.67 -7.58
CA LEU A 161 -7.24 15.63 -6.57
C LEU A 161 -6.35 16.88 -6.50
N SER A 162 -5.07 16.80 -6.82
CA SER A 162 -4.18 17.98 -6.84
C SER A 162 -4.58 19.05 -7.86
N ARG A 163 -5.45 18.69 -8.83
CA ARG A 163 -6.01 19.65 -9.80
C ARG A 163 -7.08 20.54 -9.18
N THR A 164 -7.67 20.12 -8.07
CA THR A 164 -8.80 20.81 -7.41
C THR A 164 -8.46 21.25 -5.99
N ILE A 165 -7.65 20.48 -5.26
CA ILE A 165 -7.23 20.76 -3.89
C ILE A 165 -5.82 21.36 -3.90
N SER A 166 -5.71 22.64 -3.52
CA SER A 166 -4.42 23.30 -3.35
C SER A 166 -3.62 22.70 -2.18
N THR A 167 -2.31 22.60 -2.37
CA THR A 167 -1.33 22.21 -1.34
C THR A 167 -1.08 23.28 -0.28
N ALA A 168 -1.69 24.46 -0.40
CA ALA A 168 -1.41 25.62 0.46
C ALA A 168 -1.87 25.47 1.93
N HIS A 169 -2.75 24.52 2.25
CA HIS A 169 -3.20 24.30 3.63
C HIS A 169 -2.36 23.22 4.31
N ILE A 170 -1.16 23.61 4.77
CA ILE A 170 -0.34 22.80 5.68
C ILE A 170 -0.24 23.57 6.99
N ILE A 171 -0.72 23.00 8.08
CA ILE A 171 -0.46 23.55 9.40
C ILE A 171 1.00 23.24 9.73
N HIS A 172 1.85 24.26 9.72
CA HIS A 172 3.27 24.10 10.03
C HIS A 172 3.49 23.98 11.54
N LEU A 173 3.27 22.77 12.07
CA LEU A 173 3.72 22.43 13.42
C LEU A 173 5.25 22.24 13.40
N ARG A 174 5.98 23.18 14.00
CA ARG A 174 7.44 23.14 14.12
C ARG A 174 7.83 22.25 15.30
N ILE A 175 8.13 20.99 15.02
CA ILE A 175 8.65 20.03 16.01
C ILE A 175 10.18 20.12 16.01
N ALA A 176 10.82 20.24 17.18
CA ALA A 176 12.28 20.23 17.31
C ALA A 176 12.87 18.89 16.84
N GLU A 177 14.07 18.91 16.22
CA GLU A 177 14.64 17.72 15.57
C GLU A 177 14.87 16.55 16.54
N LYS A 178 15.35 16.84 17.76
CA LYS A 178 15.52 15.85 18.83
C LYS A 178 14.20 15.16 19.19
N ASN A 179 13.09 15.90 19.19
CA ASN A 179 11.77 15.36 19.51
C ASN A 179 11.23 14.51 18.36
N LYS A 180 11.61 14.78 17.10
CA LYS A 180 11.21 13.95 15.95
C LYS A 180 11.85 12.56 16.03
N HIS A 181 13.14 12.48 16.34
CA HIS A 181 13.82 11.20 16.52
C HIS A 181 13.15 10.35 17.61
N LEU A 182 12.89 10.95 18.77
CA LEU A 182 12.20 10.26 19.87
C LEU A 182 10.79 9.80 19.47
N ILE A 183 10.03 10.61 18.73
CA ILE A 183 8.70 10.21 18.22
C ILE A 183 8.83 8.95 17.34
N PHE A 184 9.80 8.90 16.44
CA PHE A 184 9.97 7.74 15.57
C PHE A 184 10.41 6.47 16.31
N GLU A 185 11.28 6.60 17.31
CA GLU A 185 11.65 5.48 18.20
C GLU A 185 10.43 4.95 18.97
N ILE A 186 9.61 5.84 19.53
CA ILE A 186 8.37 5.47 20.22
C ILE A 186 7.40 4.79 19.25
N MET A 187 7.25 5.30 18.02
CA MET A 187 6.41 4.66 16.99
C MET A 187 6.88 3.23 16.71
N ILE A 188 8.18 3.01 16.51
CA ILE A 188 8.72 1.66 16.28
C ILE A 188 8.45 0.76 17.48
N ALA A 189 8.73 1.22 18.71
CA ALA A 189 8.49 0.44 19.92
C ALA A 189 7.01 0.05 20.08
N LEU A 190 6.09 1.00 19.89
CA LEU A 190 4.65 0.75 19.92
C LEU A 190 4.21 -0.19 18.81
N GLY A 191 4.78 -0.05 17.60
CA GLY A 191 4.51 -0.94 16.48
C GLY A 191 4.91 -2.37 16.78
N VAL A 192 6.09 -2.59 17.38
CA VAL A 192 6.52 -3.93 17.82
C VAL A 192 5.56 -4.50 18.87
N ILE A 193 5.16 -3.70 19.87
CA ILE A 193 4.19 -4.14 20.89
C ILE A 193 2.85 -4.53 20.25
N PHE A 194 2.34 -3.71 19.32
CA PHE A 194 1.08 -3.96 18.62
C PHE A 194 1.13 -5.22 17.77
N PHE A 195 2.27 -5.52 17.14
CA PHE A 195 2.46 -6.76 16.39
C PHE A 195 2.50 -7.99 17.29
N LEU A 196 3.12 -7.89 18.47
CA LEU A 196 3.25 -8.99 19.43
C LEU A 196 1.96 -9.25 20.23
N MET A 197 1.04 -8.28 20.30
CA MET A 197 -0.15 -8.42 21.14
C MET A 197 -1.07 -9.59 20.73
N PRO A 198 -1.41 -9.81 19.45
CA PRO A 198 -2.16 -11.02 19.05
C PRO A 198 -1.34 -12.30 19.20
N LEU A 199 -0.01 -12.24 19.04
CA LEU A 199 0.86 -13.38 19.29
C LEU A 199 0.82 -13.80 20.76
N TYR A 200 0.80 -12.85 21.69
CA TYR A 200 0.62 -13.14 23.11
C TYR A 200 -0.73 -13.83 23.36
N ALA A 201 -1.83 -13.35 22.75
CA ALA A 201 -3.13 -14.01 22.86
C ALA A 201 -3.12 -15.45 22.31
N LEU A 202 -2.41 -15.70 21.20
CA LEU A 202 -2.20 -17.03 20.66
C LEU A 202 -1.44 -17.94 21.63
N LEU A 203 -0.32 -17.45 22.18
CA LEU A 203 0.54 -18.22 23.09
C LEU A 203 -0.13 -18.48 24.46
N ALA A 204 -0.94 -17.53 24.94
CA ALA A 204 -1.71 -17.66 26.17
C ALA A 204 -2.96 -18.54 25.99
N GLY A 205 -3.28 -18.96 24.76
CA GLY A 205 -4.47 -19.76 24.46
C GLY A 205 -5.79 -18.99 24.67
N THR A 206 -5.75 -17.66 24.61
CA THR A 206 -6.94 -16.81 24.80
C THR A 206 -7.53 -16.45 23.44
N ASP A 207 -8.67 -17.03 23.11
CA ASP A 207 -9.41 -16.73 21.87
C ASP A 207 -10.55 -15.72 22.09
N LYS A 208 -10.80 -15.30 23.33
CA LYS A 208 -11.89 -14.38 23.68
C LYS A 208 -11.55 -12.96 23.25
N TYR A 209 -12.43 -12.36 22.42
CA TYR A 209 -12.30 -11.00 21.88
C TYR A 209 -11.03 -10.73 21.04
N VAL A 210 -10.34 -11.76 20.58
CA VAL A 210 -9.11 -11.61 19.77
C VAL A 210 -9.38 -10.87 18.45
N GLU A 211 -10.59 -10.95 17.91
CA GLU A 211 -11.04 -10.23 16.72
C GLU A 211 -10.95 -8.70 16.88
N TYR A 212 -11.05 -8.17 18.11
CA TYR A 212 -10.96 -6.74 18.38
C TYR A 212 -9.53 -6.21 18.36
N ILE A 213 -8.55 -7.06 18.68
CA ILE A 213 -7.12 -6.69 18.69
C ILE A 213 -6.44 -6.91 17.33
N MET A 214 -7.18 -7.45 16.35
CA MET A 214 -6.68 -7.72 15.00
C MET A 214 -6.40 -6.47 14.15
N ILE A 215 -6.82 -5.29 14.61
CA ILE A 215 -6.39 -4.03 13.99
C ILE A 215 -4.91 -3.72 14.29
N PHE A 216 -4.36 -4.22 15.41
CA PHE A 216 -3.02 -3.87 15.86
C PHE A 216 -1.90 -4.34 14.94
N PRO A 217 -1.91 -5.56 14.34
CA PRO A 217 -0.90 -5.93 13.34
C PRO A 217 -0.86 -5.00 12.12
N PHE A 218 -2.02 -4.52 11.65
CA PHE A 218 -2.06 -3.55 10.55
C PHE A 218 -1.51 -2.19 10.99
N THR A 219 -1.87 -1.73 12.19
CA THR A 219 -1.31 -0.49 12.76
C THR A 219 0.19 -0.61 13.02
N ALA A 220 0.67 -1.78 13.45
CA ALA A 220 2.08 -2.05 13.66
C ALA A 220 2.91 -1.83 12.41
N MET A 221 2.43 -2.34 11.26
CA MET A 221 3.09 -2.11 9.97
C MET A 221 3.25 -0.62 9.67
N ILE A 222 2.21 0.18 9.91
CA ILE A 222 2.26 1.64 9.71
C ILE A 222 3.32 2.26 10.62
N LEU A 223 3.25 1.98 11.92
CA LEU A 223 4.12 2.60 12.92
C LEU A 223 5.60 2.23 12.71
N VAL A 224 5.89 0.95 12.43
CA VAL A 224 7.25 0.48 12.19
C VAL A 224 7.80 1.04 10.87
N SER A 225 7.06 0.91 9.77
CA SER A 225 7.56 1.37 8.46
C SER A 225 7.71 2.90 8.40
N ASP A 226 6.75 3.65 8.95
CA ASP A 226 6.82 5.11 8.96
C ASP A 226 7.87 5.63 9.95
N GLY A 227 8.00 4.99 11.12
CA GLY A 227 9.04 5.30 12.11
C GLY A 227 10.45 5.05 11.56
N LEU A 228 10.69 3.89 10.93
CA LEU A 228 11.97 3.58 10.28
C LEU A 228 12.27 4.55 9.14
N ASN A 229 11.27 4.86 8.31
CA ASN A 229 11.43 5.85 7.24
C ASN A 229 11.79 7.24 7.79
N GLY A 230 11.14 7.66 8.88
CA GLY A 230 11.45 8.91 9.59
C GLY A 230 12.87 8.96 10.14
N LEU A 231 13.35 7.87 10.76
CA LEU A 231 14.74 7.76 11.25
C LEU A 231 15.78 7.83 10.13
N LEU A 232 15.44 7.34 8.93
CA LEU A 232 16.27 7.47 7.73
C LEU A 232 16.18 8.88 7.08
N GLY A 233 15.50 9.84 7.69
CA GLY A 233 15.31 11.20 7.17
C GLY A 233 14.27 11.29 6.05
N GLY A 234 13.50 10.22 5.83
CA GLY A 234 12.42 10.14 4.85
C GLY A 234 11.17 10.91 5.27
N PRO A 235 10.22 11.15 4.35
CA PRO A 235 8.96 11.80 4.67
C PRO A 235 8.07 10.87 5.50
N SER A 236 7.75 11.26 6.73
CA SER A 236 6.81 10.51 7.58
C SER A 236 5.37 10.84 7.23
N PHE A 237 4.62 9.80 6.88
CA PHE A 237 3.18 9.83 6.63
C PHE A 237 2.41 10.25 7.89
N PHE A 238 2.79 9.75 9.07
CA PHE A 238 2.16 10.11 10.34
C PHE A 238 2.32 11.61 10.64
N LEU A 239 3.52 12.16 10.40
CA LEU A 239 3.74 13.61 10.54
C LEU A 239 2.96 14.42 9.49
N GLU A 240 2.77 13.90 8.27
CA GLU A 240 1.92 14.55 7.27
C GLU A 240 0.44 14.57 7.67
N MET A 241 -0.06 13.50 8.31
CA MET A 241 -1.41 13.46 8.88
C MET A 241 -1.61 14.48 10.00
N ILE A 242 -0.64 14.57 10.93
CA ILE A 242 -0.67 15.57 12.03
C ILE A 242 -0.72 17.01 11.50
N ARG A 243 -0.08 17.27 10.35
CA ARG A 243 -0.08 18.59 9.72
C ARG A 243 -1.37 18.90 8.94
N VAL A 244 -2.34 17.99 8.96
CA VAL A 244 -3.66 18.12 8.32
C VAL A 244 -3.52 18.50 6.83
N ASN A 245 -2.63 17.81 6.12
CA ASN A 245 -2.51 18.00 4.67
C ASN A 245 -3.80 17.52 3.99
N LYS A 246 -4.67 18.47 3.61
CA LYS A 246 -5.98 18.20 3.02
C LYS A 246 -5.87 17.29 1.79
N LEU A 247 -4.92 17.55 0.89
CA LEU A 247 -4.72 16.75 -0.32
C LEU A 247 -4.38 15.29 0.03
N GLN A 248 -3.46 15.09 0.97
CA GLN A 248 -3.03 13.76 1.42
C GLN A 248 -4.19 13.01 2.06
N MET A 249 -4.90 13.64 3.00
CA MET A 249 -6.06 13.04 3.69
C MET A 249 -7.19 12.69 2.73
N SER A 250 -7.56 13.61 1.83
CA SER A 250 -8.59 13.35 0.82
C SER A 250 -8.19 12.23 -0.13
N ALA A 251 -6.91 12.15 -0.52
CA ALA A 251 -6.43 11.07 -1.36
C ALA A 251 -6.51 9.71 -0.67
N ILE A 252 -6.15 9.62 0.62
CA ILE A 252 -6.27 8.38 1.40
C ILE A 252 -7.73 7.96 1.50
N VAL A 253 -8.62 8.87 1.92
CA VAL A 253 -10.05 8.58 2.10
C VAL A 253 -10.67 8.07 0.79
N LEU A 254 -10.38 8.74 -0.33
CA LEU A 254 -10.91 8.32 -1.62
C LEU A 254 -10.28 7.01 -2.11
N THR A 255 -9.00 6.77 -1.83
CA THR A 255 -8.34 5.49 -2.13
C THR A 255 -8.99 4.34 -1.36
N VAL A 256 -9.19 4.52 -0.04
CA VAL A 256 -9.87 3.53 0.81
C VAL A 256 -11.29 3.26 0.31
N ALA A 257 -12.05 4.31 -0.02
CA ALA A 257 -13.42 4.18 -0.50
C ALA A 257 -13.49 3.40 -1.83
N ILE A 258 -12.61 3.71 -2.80
CA ILE A 258 -12.54 2.99 -4.07
C ILE A 258 -12.11 1.54 -3.84
N ALA A 259 -11.02 1.33 -3.08
CA ALA A 259 -10.44 0.02 -2.88
C ALA A 259 -11.40 -0.93 -2.16
N ALA A 260 -11.99 -0.49 -1.04
CA ALA A 260 -12.98 -1.25 -0.30
C ALA A 260 -14.26 -1.44 -1.14
N GLY A 261 -14.78 -0.37 -1.75
CA GLY A 261 -16.00 -0.43 -2.55
C GLY A 261 -15.90 -1.43 -3.69
N VAL A 262 -14.85 -1.35 -4.51
CA VAL A 262 -14.67 -2.25 -5.65
C VAL A 262 -14.39 -3.68 -5.19
N THR A 263 -13.45 -3.87 -4.26
CA THR A 263 -13.02 -5.21 -3.84
C THR A 263 -14.15 -5.97 -3.17
N GLU A 264 -14.85 -5.33 -2.23
CA GLU A 264 -15.94 -5.97 -1.51
C GLU A 264 -17.15 -6.21 -2.40
N THR A 265 -17.47 -5.27 -3.31
CA THR A 265 -18.57 -5.46 -4.28
C THR A 265 -18.31 -6.68 -5.16
N ILE A 266 -17.09 -6.84 -5.69
CA ILE A 266 -16.77 -8.01 -6.51
C ILE A 266 -16.80 -9.29 -5.66
N ASN A 267 -16.34 -9.23 -4.41
CA ASN A 267 -16.39 -10.39 -3.51
C ASN A 267 -17.82 -10.81 -3.15
N ILE A 268 -18.82 -9.91 -3.12
CA ILE A 268 -20.23 -10.30 -2.97
C ILE A 268 -20.66 -11.28 -4.07
N PHE A 269 -20.19 -11.08 -5.31
CA PHE A 269 -20.51 -11.97 -6.43
C PHE A 269 -19.60 -13.19 -6.50
N GLY A 270 -18.28 -12.98 -6.39
CA GLY A 270 -17.30 -14.05 -6.53
C GLY A 270 -17.21 -14.99 -5.33
N GLY A 271 -17.49 -14.51 -4.11
CA GLY A 271 -17.50 -15.33 -2.89
C GLY A 271 -16.14 -15.93 -2.50
N GLU A 272 -15.04 -15.28 -2.87
CA GLU A 272 -13.68 -15.80 -2.69
C GLU A 272 -13.26 -15.88 -1.22
N TRP A 273 -13.72 -14.94 -0.40
CA TRP A 273 -13.63 -15.06 1.06
C TRP A 273 -14.95 -14.78 1.74
N ARG A 274 -15.09 -15.36 2.93
CA ARG A 274 -16.27 -15.22 3.79
C ARG A 274 -15.88 -14.67 5.14
N TYR A 275 -16.69 -13.76 5.65
CA TYR A 275 -16.55 -13.20 6.98
C TYR A 275 -17.27 -14.08 8.00
N LEU A 276 -16.57 -14.42 9.09
CA LEU A 276 -17.04 -15.37 10.11
C LEU A 276 -17.18 -14.67 11.46
N ARG A 277 -16.06 -14.23 12.05
CA ARG A 277 -16.01 -13.64 13.40
C ARG A 277 -15.52 -12.20 13.36
N MET A 278 -16.34 -11.31 12.79
CA MET A 278 -16.00 -9.89 12.71
C MET A 278 -16.39 -9.13 13.99
N PRO A 279 -15.60 -8.11 14.39
CA PRO A 279 -16.00 -7.17 15.43
C PRO A 279 -17.32 -6.50 15.07
N PHE A 280 -18.17 -6.27 16.07
CA PHE A 280 -19.48 -5.63 15.90
C PHE A 280 -20.40 -6.39 14.92
N PRO A 281 -20.74 -7.66 15.19
CA PRO A 281 -21.45 -8.53 14.24
C PRO A 281 -22.85 -8.03 13.81
N GLY A 282 -23.43 -7.07 14.54
CA GLY A 282 -24.71 -6.45 14.19
C GLY A 282 -24.62 -5.28 13.21
N LEU A 283 -23.42 -4.80 12.86
CA LEU A 283 -23.23 -3.65 11.97
C LEU A 283 -22.76 -4.12 10.59
N ASN A 284 -23.67 -4.09 9.60
CA ASN A 284 -23.39 -4.50 8.23
C ASN A 284 -23.80 -3.42 7.23
N VAL A 285 -23.05 -3.31 6.13
CA VAL A 285 -23.35 -2.44 4.98
C VAL A 285 -23.38 -3.32 3.73
N GLY A 286 -24.56 -3.47 3.11
CA GLY A 286 -24.70 -4.30 1.91
C GLY A 286 -24.31 -5.78 2.11
N GLY A 287 -24.50 -6.33 3.31
CA GLY A 287 -24.11 -7.70 3.66
C GLY A 287 -22.64 -7.88 4.08
N ILE A 288 -21.84 -6.81 4.09
CA ILE A 288 -20.44 -6.82 4.53
C ILE A 288 -20.33 -6.20 5.94
N PRO A 289 -19.62 -6.83 6.89
CA PRO A 289 -19.42 -6.27 8.22
C PRO A 289 -18.72 -4.90 8.19
N ALA A 290 -19.22 -3.95 8.96
CA ALA A 290 -18.70 -2.58 9.01
C ALA A 290 -17.21 -2.53 9.41
N ALA A 291 -16.76 -3.47 10.25
CA ALA A 291 -15.37 -3.63 10.66
C ALA A 291 -14.41 -3.87 9.48
N VAL A 292 -14.88 -4.46 8.37
CA VAL A 292 -14.09 -4.65 7.15
C VAL A 292 -13.69 -3.29 6.58
N PHE A 293 -14.66 -2.39 6.39
CA PHE A 293 -14.40 -1.03 5.88
C PHE A 293 -13.46 -0.22 6.78
N ILE A 294 -13.56 -0.42 8.10
CA ILE A 294 -12.61 0.18 9.05
C ILE A 294 -11.21 -0.41 8.86
N GLY A 295 -11.10 -1.73 8.68
CA GLY A 295 -9.84 -2.45 8.45
C GLY A 295 -9.12 -2.03 7.15
N TRP A 296 -9.85 -1.61 6.13
CA TRP A 296 -9.27 -1.06 4.90
C TRP A 296 -8.43 0.20 5.14
N ILE A 297 -8.75 1.02 6.16
CA ILE A 297 -8.00 2.26 6.45
C ILE A 297 -6.53 1.94 6.81
N PRO A 298 -6.23 1.19 7.89
CA PRO A 298 -4.85 0.88 8.24
C PRO A 298 -4.17 -0.02 7.19
N LEU A 299 -4.92 -0.84 6.45
CA LEU A 299 -4.39 -1.65 5.36
C LEU A 299 -3.79 -0.78 4.24
N ILE A 300 -4.55 0.20 3.73
CA ILE A 300 -4.10 1.12 2.67
C ILE A 300 -2.96 2.01 3.18
N ILE A 301 -3.07 2.53 4.39
CA ILE A 301 -2.01 3.36 4.98
C ILE A 301 -0.70 2.56 5.12
N GLY A 302 -0.79 1.32 5.61
CA GLY A 302 0.37 0.47 5.79
C GLY A 302 1.05 0.12 4.47
N VAL A 303 0.28 -0.15 3.41
CA VAL A 303 0.82 -0.33 2.04
C VAL A 303 1.64 0.89 1.63
N ILE A 304 1.08 2.09 1.78
CA ILE A 304 1.76 3.34 1.39
C ILE A 304 3.04 3.53 2.19
N ALA A 305 2.99 3.30 3.51
CA ALA A 305 4.12 3.46 4.41
C ALA A 305 5.26 2.48 4.09
N VAL A 306 4.95 1.19 3.85
CA VAL A 306 5.94 0.16 3.48
C VAL A 306 6.60 0.48 2.15
N VAL A 307 5.84 0.79 1.11
CA VAL A 307 6.41 1.10 -0.21
C VAL A 307 7.29 2.36 -0.14
N ASN A 308 6.87 3.40 0.58
CA ASN A 308 7.68 4.60 0.77
C ASN A 308 8.98 4.31 1.54
N PHE A 309 8.91 3.52 2.61
CA PHE A 309 10.08 3.10 3.38
C PHE A 309 11.09 2.35 2.50
N ILE A 310 10.66 1.33 1.77
CA ILE A 310 11.56 0.52 0.93
C ILE A 310 12.23 1.36 -0.15
N ARG A 311 11.47 2.23 -0.82
CA ARG A 311 12.04 3.14 -1.82
C ARG A 311 13.06 4.09 -1.21
N HIS A 312 12.76 4.67 -0.05
CA HIS A 312 13.66 5.62 0.60
C HIS A 312 14.94 4.93 1.09
N ALA A 313 14.82 3.76 1.71
CA ALA A 313 15.95 2.96 2.15
C ALA A 313 16.88 2.59 0.99
N ASP A 314 16.31 2.18 -0.14
CA ASP A 314 17.06 1.88 -1.37
C ASP A 314 17.79 3.12 -1.92
N LEU A 315 17.14 4.29 -1.95
CA LEU A 315 17.78 5.55 -2.37
C LEU A 315 18.94 5.95 -1.44
N VAL A 316 18.77 5.78 -0.12
CA VAL A 316 19.84 6.06 0.85
C VAL A 316 21.03 5.14 0.63
N TRP A 317 20.78 3.85 0.46
CA TRP A 317 21.80 2.83 0.20
C TRP A 317 22.58 3.10 -1.09
N ASP A 318 21.85 3.43 -2.15
CA ASP A 318 22.40 3.71 -3.47
C ASP A 318 23.23 5.01 -3.51
N ASN A 319 22.88 6.01 -2.70
CA ASN A 319 23.68 7.22 -2.51
C ASN A 319 24.96 6.95 -1.73
N ARG A 320 24.93 6.10 -0.68
CA ARG A 320 26.14 5.71 0.06
C ARG A 320 27.16 5.03 -0.84
N ARG A 321 26.72 4.06 -1.66
CA ARG A 321 27.58 3.37 -2.63
C ARG A 321 28.22 4.31 -3.66
N LYS A 322 27.54 5.39 -4.04
CA LYS A 322 28.11 6.41 -4.95
C LYS A 322 29.20 7.23 -4.29
N ILE A 323 29.01 7.59 -3.02
CA ILE A 323 29.99 8.35 -2.26
C ILE A 323 31.26 7.50 -2.08
N GLU A 324 31.11 6.25 -1.68
CA GLU A 324 32.23 5.29 -1.50
C GLU A 324 33.02 5.02 -2.79
N LYS A 325 32.38 5.07 -3.96
CA LYS A 325 33.06 4.92 -5.25
C LYS A 325 33.83 6.17 -5.71
N ASN A 326 33.53 7.31 -5.12
CA ASN A 326 34.09 8.61 -5.48
C ASN A 326 35.08 9.15 -4.43
N SER A 327 35.29 8.42 -3.32
CA SER A 327 36.25 8.71 -2.25
C SER A 327 37.50 7.86 -2.39
#